data_AF-A0A3N2QDR0-F1
#
_entry.id   AF-A0A3N2QDR0-F1
#
_cell.length_a   1.000
_cell.length_b   1.000
_cell.length_c   1.000
_cell.angle_alpha   90.00
_cell.angle_beta   90.00
_cell.angle_gamma   90.00
#
_symmetry.space_group_name_H-M   'P 1'
#
loop_
_entity.id
_entity.type
_entity.pdbx_description
1 polymer ?
#
loop_
_entity_poly.entity_id
_entity_poly.type
_entity_poly.pdbx_seq_one_letter_code
_entity_poly.pdbx_strand_id
1 'polypeptide(L)'
;MSRYTFRYLKLLCFFIAFIWLAGQSPAQANEYSIYKEDIDYVDTIFNSMDSSGKIKPGCSSPANLKDDIDFIRMICQNKNNQKNHNDFINAIREEKSEDSIAVLAYLFKEPKSRASLCSFFKNILRYSDTNAFENFKKLADELCTIKRNKTSITFVKTSKLNALEKNKRTIALTNISAILGTSGAEGVNQFIALFKLLFKEDAPNKYVLSEKLRALKDYNPKFRLSNISTILQNSGKSAAKVFEKFLDKLVKEKDGKYLPTAELKAFKQNKVEFTNFSSMLRGAGSGNTRNNEDDGAKAFEKLFNTLFVKGKDGAYIPSAQLNAFQERQIEVKDISSVLIGSGSSAAQTFKDLFNELFEKANEKYVPTAKLKAFEEHSVKLRDIFRRLHKSDKKAVQNFKELFYQLFFKEENGKYVPTAKLNAFKKNLAKPPVPRGKKRKLNQTEGEMLAGVANLDNEENNEKENMYGEEEEIENIYGEEEEAMEVMKGNG
;
A
#
# COMPACT_ATOMS: atom_id res chain seq x y z
N MET A 1 -38.67 32.02 14.12
CA MET A 1 -37.22 32.13 14.38
C MET A 1 -36.50 32.52 13.11
N SER A 2 -35.67 33.57 13.13
CA SER A 2 -34.99 34.06 11.93
C SER A 2 -33.80 33.17 11.56
N ARG A 3 -33.35 33.21 10.30
CA ARG A 3 -32.15 32.49 9.82
C ARG A 3 -30.89 32.79 10.65
N TYR A 4 -30.86 33.92 11.38
CA TYR A 4 -29.78 34.28 12.29
C TYR A 4 -29.74 33.39 13.54
N THR A 5 -30.89 33.11 14.15
CA THR A 5 -30.98 32.22 15.34
C THR A 5 -30.40 30.83 15.08
N PHE A 6 -30.56 30.28 13.88
CA PHE A 6 -30.05 28.95 13.53
C PHE A 6 -28.52 28.92 13.33
N ARG A 7 -27.93 30.02 12.85
CA ARG A 7 -26.47 30.15 12.72
C ARG A 7 -25.77 30.26 14.07
N TYR A 8 -26.35 31.03 15.00
CA TYR A 8 -25.83 31.14 16.36
C TYR A 8 -25.93 29.83 17.14
N LEU A 9 -27.02 29.08 16.96
CA LEU A 9 -27.18 27.77 17.60
C LEU A 9 -26.15 26.76 17.08
N LYS A 10 -25.86 26.75 15.77
CA LYS A 10 -24.79 25.92 15.20
C LYS A 10 -23.41 26.31 15.75
N LEU A 11 -23.11 27.61 15.83
CA LEU A 11 -21.83 28.09 16.37
C LEU A 11 -21.68 27.72 17.86
N LEU A 12 -22.76 27.84 18.64
CA LEU A 12 -22.79 27.49 20.06
C LEU A 12 -22.61 25.98 20.26
N CYS A 13 -23.28 25.14 19.47
CA CYS A 13 -23.06 23.68 19.52
C CYS A 13 -21.61 23.32 19.16
N PHE A 14 -21.01 24.02 18.19
CA PHE A 14 -19.61 23.82 17.81
C PHE A 14 -18.66 24.24 18.95
N PHE A 15 -18.95 25.36 19.62
CA PHE A 15 -18.17 25.85 20.76
C PHE A 15 -18.28 24.94 21.98
N ILE A 16 -19.48 24.42 22.28
CA ILE A 16 -19.69 23.46 23.37
C ILE A 16 -18.98 22.14 23.06
N ALA A 17 -19.06 21.65 21.82
CA ALA A 17 -18.31 20.46 21.40
C ALA A 17 -16.80 20.68 21.50
N PHE A 18 -16.31 21.86 21.10
CA PHE A 18 -14.90 22.23 21.19
C PHE A 18 -14.41 22.33 22.65
N ILE A 19 -15.18 22.97 23.54
CA ILE A 19 -14.87 23.05 24.97
C ILE A 19 -14.92 21.66 25.62
N TRP A 20 -15.87 20.80 25.24
CA TRP A 20 -15.95 19.44 25.74
C TRP A 20 -14.78 18.57 25.27
N LEU A 21 -14.37 18.70 24.00
CA LEU A 21 -13.17 18.06 23.44
C LEU A 21 -11.86 18.61 24.05
N ALA A 22 -11.80 19.91 24.34
CA ALA A 22 -10.65 20.55 24.98
C ALA A 22 -10.58 20.28 26.50
N GLY A 23 -11.72 19.97 27.12
CA GLY A 23 -11.86 19.63 28.54
C GLY A 23 -11.58 18.16 28.86
N GLN A 24 -11.55 17.27 27.85
CA GLN A 24 -10.99 15.94 28.05
C GLN A 24 -9.48 16.08 28.22
N SER A 25 -9.01 15.83 29.44
CA SER A 25 -7.58 15.67 29.72
C SER A 25 -6.97 14.71 28.68
N PRO A 26 -5.83 15.03 28.05
CA PRO A 26 -5.12 14.13 27.15
C PRO A 26 -4.85 12.74 27.77
N ALA A 27 -4.91 12.62 29.10
CA ALA A 27 -4.78 11.36 29.82
C ALA A 27 -5.95 10.39 29.56
N GLN A 28 -7.18 10.86 29.34
CA GLN A 28 -8.34 9.99 29.11
C GLN A 28 -8.38 9.36 27.70
N ALA A 29 -7.70 9.97 26.71
CA ALA A 29 -7.69 9.46 25.34
C ALA A 29 -6.81 8.20 25.13
N ASN A 30 -6.00 7.85 26.14
CA ASN A 30 -5.00 6.78 26.05
C ASN A 30 -5.33 5.54 26.90
N GLU A 31 -6.38 5.59 27.70
CA GLU A 31 -6.75 4.55 28.64
C GLU A 31 -8.10 3.93 28.25
N TYR A 32 -8.18 2.61 28.24
CA TYR A 32 -9.40 1.87 27.93
C TYR A 32 -9.67 0.84 29.03
N SER A 33 -10.80 1.00 29.71
CA SER A 33 -11.25 0.05 30.71
C SER A 33 -11.70 -1.25 30.04
N ILE A 34 -11.14 -2.35 30.52
CA ILE A 34 -11.52 -3.73 30.24
C ILE A 34 -12.26 -4.22 31.47
N TYR A 35 -13.51 -4.61 31.26
CA TYR A 35 -14.38 -5.13 32.29
C TYR A 35 -14.36 -6.65 32.28
N LYS A 36 -14.94 -7.25 33.31
CA LYS A 36 -14.99 -8.71 33.45
C LYS A 36 -15.71 -9.35 32.27
N GLU A 37 -16.75 -8.70 31.75
CA GLU A 37 -17.52 -9.19 30.60
C GLU A 37 -16.67 -9.28 29.33
N ASP A 38 -15.69 -8.39 29.17
CA ASP A 38 -14.76 -8.42 28.04
C ASP A 38 -13.79 -9.62 28.15
N ILE A 39 -13.39 -9.98 29.38
CA ILE A 39 -12.56 -11.16 29.67
C ILE A 39 -13.36 -12.45 29.49
N ASP A 40 -14.56 -12.51 30.05
CA ASP A 40 -15.49 -13.63 29.91
C ASP A 40 -15.82 -13.89 28.42
N TYR A 41 -15.83 -12.84 27.59
CA TYR A 41 -15.96 -12.97 26.15
C TYR A 41 -14.78 -13.69 25.48
N VAL A 42 -13.55 -13.36 25.86
CA VAL A 42 -12.34 -14.06 25.38
C VAL A 42 -12.37 -15.54 25.81
N ASP A 43 -12.76 -15.82 27.05
CA ASP A 43 -12.92 -17.20 27.53
C ASP A 43 -14.00 -17.95 26.76
N THR A 44 -15.09 -17.29 26.40
CA THR A 44 -16.15 -17.85 25.55
C THR A 44 -15.60 -18.21 24.16
N ILE A 45 -14.73 -17.37 23.58
CA ILE A 45 -14.03 -17.67 22.33
C ILE A 45 -13.16 -18.91 22.48
N PHE A 46 -12.31 -18.98 23.52
CA PHE A 46 -11.43 -20.12 23.76
C PHE A 46 -12.21 -21.43 23.96
N ASN A 47 -13.26 -21.41 24.78
CA ASN A 47 -14.13 -22.59 25.00
C ASN A 47 -14.82 -23.05 23.71
N SER A 48 -15.18 -22.11 22.83
CA SER A 48 -15.77 -22.41 21.52
C SER A 48 -14.75 -23.07 20.57
N MET A 49 -13.48 -22.71 20.67
CA MET A 49 -12.39 -23.33 19.91
C MET A 49 -12.07 -24.75 20.39
N ASP A 50 -12.11 -25.01 21.71
CA ASP A 50 -11.86 -26.34 22.30
C ASP A 50 -12.94 -27.38 21.91
N SER A 51 -14.19 -26.92 21.69
CA SER A 51 -15.36 -27.77 21.49
C SER A 51 -15.47 -28.42 20.09
N SER A 52 -14.34 -28.77 19.44
CA SER A 52 -14.25 -29.35 18.08
C SER A 52 -14.85 -28.50 16.94
N GLY A 53 -15.03 -27.20 17.16
CA GLY A 53 -15.57 -26.28 16.15
C GLY A 53 -17.08 -26.41 15.88
N LYS A 54 -17.81 -27.25 16.62
CA LYS A 54 -19.28 -27.28 16.57
C LYS A 54 -19.84 -26.18 17.46
N ILE A 55 -20.11 -25.01 16.89
CA ILE A 55 -20.92 -23.99 17.54
C ILE A 55 -22.27 -24.64 17.86
N LYS A 56 -22.63 -24.78 19.14
CA LYS A 56 -23.90 -25.38 19.54
C LYS A 56 -25.06 -24.58 18.91
N PRO A 57 -25.93 -25.22 18.10
CA PRO A 57 -27.09 -24.52 17.55
C PRO A 57 -28.01 -24.12 18.71
N GLY A 58 -28.20 -22.81 18.91
CA GLY A 58 -29.07 -22.25 19.96
C GLY A 58 -28.44 -21.20 20.87
N CYS A 59 -27.11 -21.04 20.86
CA CYS A 59 -26.50 -19.84 21.44
C CYS A 59 -26.67 -18.69 20.45
N SER A 60 -27.28 -17.59 20.86
CA SER A 60 -27.20 -16.30 20.17
C SER A 60 -25.74 -15.83 20.21
N SER A 61 -24.92 -16.41 19.35
CA SER A 61 -23.54 -16.01 19.18
C SER A 61 -23.52 -14.53 18.83
N PRO A 62 -22.72 -13.70 19.53
CA PRO A 62 -22.56 -12.32 19.11
C PRO A 62 -22.08 -12.29 17.66
N ALA A 63 -22.54 -11.29 16.90
CA ALA A 63 -22.37 -11.20 15.44
C ALA A 63 -20.90 -11.31 14.98
N ASN A 64 -19.93 -11.09 15.88
CA ASN A 64 -18.50 -11.05 15.59
C ASN A 64 -17.71 -12.30 16.04
N LEU A 65 -18.33 -13.27 16.73
CA LEU A 65 -17.61 -14.42 17.32
C LEU A 65 -16.81 -15.21 16.27
N LYS A 66 -17.37 -15.35 15.06
CA LYS A 66 -16.70 -16.06 13.96
C LYS A 66 -15.42 -15.35 13.53
N ASP A 67 -15.46 -14.02 13.39
CA ASP A 67 -14.33 -13.21 12.93
C ASP A 67 -13.20 -13.23 13.98
N ASP A 68 -13.55 -13.19 15.26
CA ASP A 68 -12.58 -13.24 16.36
C ASP A 68 -11.94 -14.64 16.50
N ILE A 69 -12.72 -15.71 16.32
CA ILE A 69 -12.18 -17.07 16.20
C ILE A 69 -11.24 -17.17 14.99
N ASP A 70 -11.63 -16.63 13.84
CA ASP A 70 -10.81 -16.68 12.63
C ASP A 70 -9.52 -15.85 12.78
N PHE A 71 -9.56 -14.75 13.55
CA PHE A 71 -8.37 -14.00 13.95
C PHE A 71 -7.39 -14.87 14.76
N ILE A 72 -7.85 -15.53 15.83
CA ILE A 72 -6.99 -16.40 16.65
C ILE A 72 -6.43 -17.55 15.81
N ARG A 73 -7.30 -18.20 15.03
CA ARG A 73 -6.89 -19.29 14.13
C ARG A 73 -5.76 -18.86 13.21
N MET A 74 -5.84 -17.66 12.65
CA MET A 74 -4.86 -17.19 11.69
C MET A 74 -3.57 -16.66 12.33
N ILE A 75 -3.59 -16.14 13.56
CA ILE A 75 -2.35 -15.96 14.34
C ILE A 75 -1.64 -17.31 14.50
N CYS A 76 -2.41 -18.36 14.74
CA CYS A 76 -1.89 -19.69 15.02
C CYS A 76 -1.72 -20.56 13.75
N GLN A 77 -2.01 -20.03 12.56
CA GLN A 77 -1.96 -20.78 11.29
C GLN A 77 -0.52 -21.17 10.95
N ASN A 78 -0.21 -22.44 11.24
CA ASN A 78 0.72 -23.24 10.45
C ASN A 78 -0.13 -24.05 9.46
N LYS A 79 0.29 -24.15 8.20
CA LYS A 79 -0.50 -24.72 7.09
C LYS A 79 -1.13 -26.10 7.38
N ASN A 80 -0.63 -26.85 8.36
CA ASN A 80 -1.01 -28.25 8.59
C ASN A 80 -1.25 -28.67 10.05
N ASN A 81 -1.38 -27.79 11.05
CA ASN A 81 -1.33 -28.25 12.45
C ASN A 81 -2.32 -27.58 13.43
N GLN A 82 -3.44 -28.26 13.73
CA GLN A 82 -4.38 -27.89 14.79
C GLN A 82 -3.72 -27.79 16.18
N LYS A 83 -2.61 -28.52 16.40
CA LYS A 83 -1.87 -28.55 17.66
C LYS A 83 -1.43 -27.14 18.11
N ASN A 84 -1.05 -26.28 17.16
CA ASN A 84 -0.51 -24.96 17.48
C ASN A 84 -1.57 -24.00 18.08
N HIS A 85 -2.85 -24.19 17.78
CA HIS A 85 -3.91 -23.34 18.32
C HIS A 85 -4.15 -23.65 19.80
N ASN A 86 -4.18 -24.94 20.15
CA ASN A 86 -4.34 -25.39 21.52
C ASN A 86 -3.12 -24.99 22.36
N ASP A 87 -1.91 -25.12 21.81
CA ASP A 87 -0.69 -24.68 22.51
C ASP A 87 -0.71 -23.16 22.80
N PHE A 88 -1.20 -22.33 21.87
CA PHE A 88 -1.37 -20.88 22.10
C PHE A 88 -2.43 -20.57 23.17
N ILE A 89 -3.61 -21.19 23.10
CA ILE A 89 -4.69 -20.99 24.08
C ILE A 89 -4.24 -21.48 25.46
N ASN A 90 -3.61 -22.66 25.52
CA ASN A 90 -3.08 -23.22 26.76
C ASN A 90 -2.00 -22.33 27.33
N ALA A 91 -1.06 -21.80 26.52
CA ALA A 91 -0.05 -20.87 27.01
C ALA A 91 -0.68 -19.61 27.63
N ILE A 92 -1.73 -19.03 27.03
CA ILE A 92 -2.45 -17.88 27.60
C ILE A 92 -3.09 -18.25 28.94
N ARG A 93 -3.76 -19.41 29.01
CA ARG A 93 -4.48 -19.88 30.22
C ARG A 93 -3.52 -20.32 31.34
N GLU A 94 -2.48 -21.06 31.01
CA GLU A 94 -1.49 -21.64 31.92
C GLU A 94 -0.59 -20.57 32.52
N GLU A 95 -0.12 -19.60 31.72
CA GLU A 95 0.62 -18.45 32.26
C GLU A 95 -0.25 -17.55 33.15
N LYS A 96 -1.59 -17.77 33.16
CA LYS A 96 -2.57 -16.87 33.79
C LYS A 96 -2.27 -15.41 33.45
N SER A 97 -1.86 -15.17 32.20
CA SER A 97 -1.52 -13.83 31.75
C SER A 97 -2.83 -13.08 31.52
N GLU A 98 -3.45 -12.65 32.61
CA GLU A 98 -4.61 -11.74 32.60
C GLU A 98 -4.34 -10.54 31.69
N ASP A 99 -3.07 -10.14 31.56
CA ASP A 99 -2.62 -9.09 30.66
C ASP A 99 -2.76 -9.49 29.18
N SER A 100 -2.36 -10.71 28.80
CA SER A 100 -2.56 -11.22 27.42
C SER A 100 -4.05 -11.36 27.08
N ILE A 101 -4.86 -11.84 28.02
CA ILE A 101 -6.31 -11.92 27.86
C ILE A 101 -6.90 -10.51 27.73
N ALA A 102 -6.44 -9.56 28.54
CA ALA A 102 -6.85 -8.16 28.47
C ALA A 102 -6.50 -7.53 27.10
N VAL A 103 -5.34 -7.84 26.53
CA VAL A 103 -4.97 -7.36 25.18
C VAL A 103 -5.90 -7.95 24.12
N LEU A 104 -6.22 -9.24 24.19
CA LEU A 104 -7.20 -9.87 23.28
C LEU A 104 -8.59 -9.25 23.43
N ALA A 105 -9.05 -9.08 24.67
CA ALA A 105 -10.31 -8.41 24.98
C ALA A 105 -10.35 -7.00 24.39
N TYR A 106 -9.25 -6.26 24.49
CA TYR A 106 -9.11 -4.95 23.84
C TYR A 106 -9.18 -5.04 22.31
N LEU A 107 -8.52 -6.01 21.69
CA LEU A 107 -8.56 -6.19 20.24
C LEU A 107 -9.97 -6.54 19.73
N PHE A 108 -10.76 -7.31 20.50
CA PHE A 108 -12.11 -7.75 20.10
C PHE A 108 -13.23 -6.77 20.43
N LYS A 109 -13.08 -5.92 21.45
CA LYS A 109 -14.15 -5.05 21.98
C LYS A 109 -14.74 -4.05 20.96
N GLU A 110 -13.96 -3.54 20.00
CA GLU A 110 -14.48 -2.64 18.95
C GLU A 110 -13.83 -2.87 17.58
N PRO A 111 -14.46 -3.65 16.69
CA PRO A 111 -13.87 -4.02 15.40
C PRO A 111 -13.59 -2.83 14.49
N LYS A 112 -14.49 -1.84 14.42
CA LYS A 112 -14.39 -0.75 13.43
C LYS A 112 -13.30 0.28 13.75
N SER A 113 -13.14 0.64 15.02
CA SER A 113 -12.11 1.60 15.45
C SER A 113 -10.72 0.96 15.52
N ARG A 114 -10.64 -0.38 15.68
CA ARG A 114 -9.39 -1.13 15.91
C ARG A 114 -8.99 -2.09 14.78
N ALA A 115 -9.76 -2.14 13.68
CA ALA A 115 -9.48 -2.99 12.51
C ALA A 115 -8.02 -2.90 12.02
N SER A 116 -7.44 -1.69 12.03
CA SER A 116 -6.04 -1.48 11.62
C SER A 116 -5.04 -2.13 12.58
N LEU A 117 -5.30 -2.13 13.89
CA LEU A 117 -4.45 -2.76 14.90
C LEU A 117 -4.64 -4.27 14.89
N CYS A 118 -5.87 -4.77 14.77
CA CYS A 118 -6.12 -6.20 14.60
C CYS A 118 -5.42 -6.73 13.33
N SER A 119 -5.59 -6.05 12.19
CA SER A 119 -4.87 -6.39 10.94
C SER A 119 -3.35 -6.35 11.12
N PHE A 120 -2.84 -5.41 11.93
CA PHE A 120 -1.42 -5.32 12.24
C PHE A 120 -0.90 -6.51 13.04
N PHE A 121 -1.54 -6.86 14.16
CA PHE A 121 -1.21 -8.06 14.95
C PHE A 121 -1.32 -9.32 14.08
N LYS A 122 -2.41 -9.45 13.32
CA LYS A 122 -2.64 -10.51 12.34
C LYS A 122 -1.45 -10.71 11.42
N ASN A 123 -0.98 -9.63 10.77
CA ASN A 123 0.03 -9.72 9.74
C ASN A 123 1.43 -9.97 10.29
N ILE A 124 1.76 -9.41 11.46
CA ILE A 124 3.06 -9.63 12.12
C ILE A 124 3.16 -11.04 12.66
N LEU A 125 2.11 -11.51 13.33
CA LEU A 125 2.12 -12.80 13.99
C LEU A 125 1.89 -13.96 13.02
N ARG A 126 1.47 -13.67 11.78
CA ARG A 126 1.33 -14.66 10.72
C ARG A 126 2.63 -15.41 10.53
N TYR A 127 2.57 -16.74 10.62
CA TYR A 127 3.72 -17.66 10.53
C TYR A 127 4.69 -17.59 11.73
N SER A 128 4.24 -17.15 12.91
CA SER A 128 5.05 -17.25 14.14
C SER A 128 5.19 -18.68 14.68
N ASP A 129 4.43 -19.64 14.14
CA ASP A 129 4.45 -21.05 14.52
C ASP A 129 4.36 -21.24 16.05
N THR A 130 5.26 -22.03 16.64
CA THR A 130 5.30 -22.31 18.08
C THR A 130 5.63 -21.07 18.93
N ASN A 131 6.11 -19.98 18.31
CA ASN A 131 6.44 -18.73 19.00
C ASN A 131 5.28 -17.72 18.97
N ALA A 132 4.10 -18.10 18.48
CA ALA A 132 2.97 -17.18 18.33
C ALA A 132 2.58 -16.49 19.64
N PHE A 133 2.56 -17.21 20.76
CA PHE A 133 2.22 -16.64 22.07
C PHE A 133 3.29 -15.67 22.57
N GLU A 134 4.56 -16.08 22.55
CA GLU A 134 5.68 -15.24 22.97
C GLU A 134 5.80 -13.97 22.11
N ASN A 135 5.59 -14.09 20.80
CA ASN A 135 5.55 -12.96 19.89
C ASN A 135 4.34 -12.06 20.13
N PHE A 136 3.16 -12.64 20.39
CA PHE A 136 1.97 -11.86 20.76
C PHE A 136 2.24 -11.03 22.02
N LYS A 137 2.78 -11.64 23.07
CA LYS A 137 3.13 -10.99 24.34
C LYS A 137 4.13 -9.87 24.13
N LYS A 138 5.26 -10.14 23.47
CA LYS A 138 6.27 -9.12 23.15
C LYS A 138 5.69 -7.96 22.33
N LEU A 139 4.88 -8.25 21.31
CA LEU A 139 4.26 -7.21 20.49
C LEU A 139 3.25 -6.38 21.30
N ALA A 140 2.51 -7.02 22.20
CA ALA A 140 1.60 -6.33 23.11
C ALA A 140 2.38 -5.40 24.04
N ASP A 141 3.45 -5.87 24.68
CA ASP A 141 4.29 -5.07 25.59
C ASP A 141 4.90 -3.84 24.90
N GLU A 142 5.19 -3.95 23.60
CA GLU A 142 5.68 -2.84 22.78
C GLU A 142 4.62 -1.74 22.54
N LEU A 143 3.34 -2.11 22.46
CA LEU A 143 2.25 -1.23 22.02
C LEU A 143 1.32 -0.79 23.15
N CYS A 144 1.29 -1.54 24.25
CA CYS A 144 0.41 -1.28 25.37
C CYS A 144 1.04 -1.65 26.70
N THR A 145 0.49 -1.06 27.75
CA THR A 145 0.77 -1.41 29.14
C THR A 145 -0.57 -1.68 29.82
N ILE A 146 -0.62 -2.71 30.64
CA ILE A 146 -1.82 -3.03 31.40
C ILE A 146 -1.67 -2.44 32.81
N LYS A 147 -2.61 -1.57 33.21
CA LYS A 147 -2.74 -1.09 34.58
C LYS A 147 -3.87 -1.85 35.27
N ARG A 148 -3.60 -2.37 36.47
CA ARG A 148 -4.60 -3.08 37.27
C ARG A 148 -5.07 -2.20 38.43
N ASN A 149 -6.39 -2.05 38.54
CA ASN A 149 -7.07 -1.50 39.69
C ASN A 149 -7.82 -2.62 40.41
N LYS A 150 -8.28 -2.37 41.65
CA LYS A 150 -8.99 -3.38 42.46
C LYS A 150 -10.20 -4.02 41.76
N THR A 151 -10.82 -3.32 40.81
CA THR A 151 -12.07 -3.73 40.16
C THR A 151 -12.02 -3.67 38.63
N SER A 152 -10.89 -3.27 38.02
CA SER A 152 -10.80 -3.14 36.57
C SER A 152 -9.39 -3.32 36.06
N ILE A 153 -9.29 -3.80 34.82
CA ILE A 153 -8.06 -3.79 34.04
C ILE A 153 -8.14 -2.63 33.07
N THR A 154 -7.07 -1.85 32.93
CA THR A 154 -7.02 -0.70 32.01
C THR A 154 -5.91 -0.92 31.00
N PHE A 155 -6.28 -0.95 29.73
CA PHE A 155 -5.35 -0.93 28.61
C PHE A 155 -4.86 0.49 28.39
N VAL A 156 -3.55 0.69 28.50
CA VAL A 156 -2.91 1.99 28.31
C VAL A 156 -2.02 1.92 27.07
N LYS A 157 -2.27 2.79 26.09
CA LYS A 157 -1.42 2.86 24.89
C LYS A 157 0.00 3.29 25.27
N THR A 158 1.02 2.61 24.73
CA THR A 158 2.40 3.07 24.89
C THR A 158 2.64 4.33 24.07
N SER A 159 3.74 5.01 24.39
CA SER A 159 4.29 6.11 23.59
C SER A 159 4.55 5.70 22.14
N LYS A 160 4.90 4.44 21.87
CA LYS A 160 5.08 3.90 20.51
C LYS A 160 3.78 3.83 19.73
N LEU A 161 2.71 3.29 20.32
CA LEU A 161 1.39 3.24 19.68
C LEU A 161 0.83 4.65 19.44
N ASN A 162 0.98 5.55 20.41
CA ASN A 162 0.59 6.95 20.24
C ASN A 162 1.34 7.64 19.09
N ALA A 163 2.63 7.35 18.92
CA ALA A 163 3.42 7.88 17.81
C ALA A 163 2.92 7.37 16.45
N LEU A 164 2.54 6.10 16.36
CA LEU A 164 1.94 5.49 15.16
C LEU A 164 0.59 6.14 14.83
N GLU A 165 -0.29 6.29 15.82
CA GLU A 165 -1.61 6.92 15.63
C GLU A 165 -1.49 8.40 15.22
N LYS A 166 -0.60 9.16 15.88
CA LYS A 166 -0.34 10.57 15.55
C LYS A 166 0.17 10.74 14.12
N ASN A 167 0.92 9.76 13.61
CA ASN A 167 1.52 9.81 12.28
C ASN A 167 0.76 8.98 11.23
N LYS A 168 -0.46 8.50 11.51
CA LYS A 168 -1.22 7.57 10.64
C LYS A 168 -1.36 8.00 9.18
N ARG A 169 -1.42 9.31 8.91
CA ARG A 169 -1.48 9.85 7.53
C ARG A 169 -0.19 9.60 6.76
N THR A 170 0.97 9.58 7.41
CA THR A 170 2.28 9.33 6.79
C THR A 170 2.68 7.85 6.93
N ILE A 171 2.42 7.25 8.10
CA ILE A 171 2.84 5.91 8.52
C ILE A 171 1.59 5.17 9.01
N ALA A 172 0.84 4.56 8.10
CA ALA A 172 -0.28 3.69 8.47
C ALA A 172 0.23 2.30 8.92
N LEU A 173 -0.43 1.69 9.91
CA LEU A 173 -0.11 0.34 10.39
C LEU A 173 -0.19 -0.71 9.27
N THR A 174 -1.09 -0.54 8.31
CA THR A 174 -1.21 -1.41 7.12
C THR A 174 0.06 -1.40 6.27
N ASN A 175 0.76 -0.26 6.18
CA ASN A 175 2.02 -0.15 5.44
C ASN A 175 3.17 -0.84 6.17
N ILE A 176 3.22 -0.72 7.51
CA ILE A 176 4.20 -1.45 8.33
C ILE A 176 3.95 -2.95 8.20
N SER A 177 2.69 -3.37 8.30
CA SER A 177 2.27 -4.77 8.12
C SER A 177 2.68 -5.32 6.76
N ALA A 178 2.51 -4.54 5.69
CA ALA A 178 2.89 -4.97 4.35
C ALA A 178 4.39 -5.22 4.23
N ILE A 179 5.24 -4.38 4.85
CA ILE A 179 6.69 -4.55 4.88
C ILE A 179 7.08 -5.80 5.69
N LEU A 180 6.47 -5.96 6.87
CA LEU A 180 6.71 -7.07 7.79
C LEU A 180 6.03 -8.37 7.38
N GLY A 181 5.27 -8.38 6.28
CA GLY A 181 4.64 -9.58 5.77
C GLY A 181 5.67 -10.71 5.64
N THR A 182 5.25 -11.93 5.98
CA THR A 182 6.09 -13.15 5.97
C THR A 182 7.29 -13.17 6.93
N SER A 183 7.37 -12.26 7.90
CA SER A 183 8.46 -12.28 8.90
C SER A 183 8.41 -13.48 9.84
N GLY A 184 7.23 -14.07 10.04
CA GLY A 184 7.04 -15.24 10.89
C GLY A 184 7.56 -15.04 12.30
N ALA A 185 8.36 -15.98 12.79
CA ALA A 185 8.95 -15.92 14.13
C ALA A 185 9.75 -14.63 14.42
N GLU A 186 10.28 -13.95 13.40
CA GLU A 186 11.04 -12.70 13.54
C GLU A 186 10.16 -11.43 13.49
N GLY A 187 8.84 -11.56 13.31
CA GLY A 187 7.94 -10.42 13.06
C GLY A 187 8.05 -9.30 14.09
N VAL A 188 8.16 -9.64 15.37
CA VAL A 188 8.26 -8.64 16.45
C VAL A 188 9.63 -7.96 16.47
N ASN A 189 10.71 -8.73 16.31
CA ASN A 189 12.07 -8.18 16.22
C ASN A 189 12.19 -7.23 15.04
N GLN A 190 11.64 -7.63 13.88
CA GLN A 190 11.62 -6.78 12.69
C GLN A 190 10.75 -5.55 12.88
N PHE A 191 9.61 -5.65 13.57
CA PHE A 191 8.81 -4.48 13.94
C PHE A 191 9.60 -3.50 14.81
N ILE A 192 10.26 -3.97 15.86
CA ILE A 192 11.04 -3.12 16.77
C ILE A 192 12.17 -2.42 16.01
N ALA A 193 12.90 -3.16 15.15
CA ALA A 193 13.95 -2.61 14.32
C ALA A 193 13.40 -1.58 13.32
N LEU A 194 12.30 -1.89 12.63
CA LEU A 194 11.64 -0.98 11.70
C LEU A 194 11.12 0.28 12.42
N PHE A 195 10.56 0.14 13.63
CA PHE A 195 10.10 1.27 14.43
C PHE A 195 11.24 2.26 14.71
N LYS A 196 12.45 1.79 15.02
CA LYS A 196 13.65 2.63 15.21
C LYS A 196 14.09 3.33 13.92
N LEU A 197 13.77 2.79 12.75
CA LEU A 197 14.03 3.44 11.46
C LEU A 197 12.96 4.49 11.12
N LEU A 198 11.72 4.27 11.57
CA LEU A 198 10.60 5.19 11.36
C LEU A 198 10.61 6.37 12.33
N PHE A 199 11.04 6.14 13.58
CA PHE A 199 10.95 7.09 14.68
C PHE A 199 12.26 7.22 15.45
N LYS A 200 12.47 8.40 16.02
CA LYS A 200 13.53 8.74 16.98
C LYS A 200 12.86 9.14 18.30
N GLU A 201 13.43 8.69 19.40
CA GLU A 201 13.04 9.17 20.73
C GLU A 201 13.65 10.56 20.96
N ASP A 202 12.82 11.60 21.07
CA ASP A 202 13.28 12.98 21.30
C ASP A 202 13.33 13.35 22.79
N ALA A 203 12.55 12.67 23.62
CA ALA A 203 12.55 12.72 25.07
C ALA A 203 12.01 11.37 25.60
N PRO A 204 12.19 11.03 26.89
CA PRO A 204 11.69 9.76 27.43
C PRO A 204 10.22 9.54 27.09
N ASN A 205 9.90 8.43 26.43
CA ASN A 205 8.55 8.09 25.98
C ASN A 205 7.91 9.10 25.02
N LYS A 206 8.73 9.83 24.26
CA LYS A 206 8.26 10.75 23.23
C LYS A 206 8.99 10.44 21.92
N TYR A 207 8.21 10.09 20.91
CA TYR A 207 8.74 9.68 19.62
C TYR A 207 8.32 10.67 18.53
N VAL A 208 9.28 11.06 17.71
CA VAL A 208 9.11 11.89 16.51
C VAL A 208 9.62 11.12 15.30
N LEU A 209 9.26 11.55 14.09
CA LEU A 209 9.79 10.93 12.87
C LEU A 209 11.32 10.94 12.88
N SER A 210 11.93 9.85 12.42
CA SER A 210 13.37 9.75 12.23
C SER A 210 13.89 10.82 11.26
N GLU A 211 15.17 11.14 11.35
CA GLU A 211 15.77 12.22 10.57
C GLU A 211 15.78 11.89 9.06
N LYS A 212 15.99 10.61 8.69
CA LYS A 212 15.84 10.12 7.30
C LYS A 212 14.43 10.39 6.75
N LEU A 213 13.39 10.02 7.49
CA LEU A 213 12.00 10.22 7.04
C LEU A 213 11.60 11.70 7.03
N ARG A 214 12.09 12.49 7.98
CA ARG A 214 11.86 13.93 8.01
C ARG A 214 12.47 14.59 6.78
N ALA A 215 13.72 14.30 6.45
CA ALA A 215 14.37 14.80 5.24
C ALA A 215 13.62 14.41 3.95
N LEU A 216 13.12 13.17 3.87
CA LEU A 216 12.28 12.74 2.73
C LEU A 216 10.97 13.51 2.64
N LYS A 217 10.29 13.74 3.77
CA LYS A 217 9.03 14.46 3.84
C LYS A 217 9.21 15.96 3.54
N ASP A 218 10.29 16.57 4.04
CA ASP A 218 10.62 17.96 3.77
C ASP A 218 10.96 18.16 2.29
N TYR A 219 11.67 17.20 1.68
CA TYR A 219 11.99 17.24 0.26
C TYR A 219 10.78 16.96 -0.65
N ASN A 220 9.90 16.06 -0.21
CA ASN A 220 8.67 15.66 -0.88
C ASN A 220 7.49 15.60 0.11
N PRO A 221 6.70 16.69 0.25
CA PRO A 221 5.56 16.74 1.17
C PRO A 221 4.45 15.71 0.87
N LYS A 222 4.39 15.20 -0.36
CA LYS A 222 3.47 14.13 -0.78
C LYS A 222 3.95 12.73 -0.39
N PHE A 223 5.17 12.59 0.15
CA PHE A 223 5.70 11.30 0.57
C PHE A 223 4.80 10.63 1.60
N ARG A 224 4.54 9.34 1.39
CA ARG A 224 3.80 8.46 2.31
C ARG A 224 4.55 7.13 2.41
N LEU A 225 4.46 6.47 3.57
CA LEU A 225 5.07 5.14 3.75
C LEU A 225 4.50 4.12 2.75
N SER A 226 3.26 4.29 2.29
CA SER A 226 2.66 3.46 1.25
C SER A 226 3.47 3.44 -0.05
N ASN A 227 4.24 4.49 -0.34
CA ASN A 227 5.12 4.51 -1.51
C ASN A 227 6.29 3.51 -1.37
N ILE A 228 6.76 3.24 -0.15
CA ILE A 228 7.84 2.28 0.07
C ILE A 228 7.28 0.89 0.38
N SER A 229 6.22 0.80 1.17
CA SER A 229 5.66 -0.48 1.61
C SER A 229 5.13 -1.33 0.46
N THR A 230 4.60 -0.73 -0.61
CA THR A 230 4.18 -1.49 -1.79
C THR A 230 5.36 -2.13 -2.50
N ILE A 231 6.53 -1.47 -2.50
CA ILE A 231 7.76 -2.00 -3.10
C ILE A 231 8.29 -3.14 -2.23
N LEU A 232 8.38 -2.90 -0.93
CA LEU A 232 8.98 -3.80 0.05
C LEU A 232 7.99 -4.80 0.66
N GLN A 233 6.85 -5.02 0.00
CA GLN A 233 5.83 -5.94 0.47
C GLN A 233 6.42 -7.35 0.64
N ASN A 234 6.16 -7.96 1.78
CA ASN A 234 6.66 -9.30 2.15
C ASN A 234 8.19 -9.41 2.18
N SER A 235 8.88 -8.39 2.68
CA SER A 235 10.34 -8.44 2.88
C SER A 235 10.77 -9.44 3.97
N GLY A 236 9.80 -9.94 4.76
CA GLY A 236 9.98 -11.03 5.71
C GLY A 236 11.03 -10.74 6.79
N LYS A 237 11.82 -11.76 7.13
CA LYS A 237 12.83 -11.73 8.21
C LYS A 237 13.92 -10.64 8.07
N SER A 238 14.01 -9.96 6.93
CA SER A 238 14.97 -8.88 6.67
C SER A 238 14.30 -7.51 6.48
N ALA A 239 13.00 -7.40 6.78
CA ALA A 239 12.19 -6.23 6.52
C ALA A 239 12.81 -4.89 6.96
N ALA A 240 13.33 -4.79 8.19
CA ALA A 240 13.94 -3.55 8.68
C ALA A 240 15.21 -3.20 7.88
N LYS A 241 16.06 -4.18 7.62
CA LYS A 241 17.31 -4.02 6.86
C LYS A 241 17.05 -3.61 5.41
N VAL A 242 16.07 -4.24 4.76
CA VAL A 242 15.67 -3.91 3.38
C VAL A 242 15.11 -2.48 3.34
N PHE A 243 14.28 -2.11 4.32
CA PHE A 243 13.73 -0.77 4.45
C PHE A 243 14.83 0.29 4.61
N GLU A 244 15.79 0.05 5.49
CA GLU A 244 16.94 0.95 5.67
C GLU A 244 17.75 1.13 4.39
N LYS A 245 18.14 0.03 3.74
CA LYS A 245 18.88 0.08 2.47
C LYS A 245 18.11 0.83 1.38
N PHE A 246 16.78 0.69 1.35
CA PHE A 246 15.95 1.45 0.43
C PHE A 246 15.94 2.94 0.75
N LEU A 247 15.86 3.32 2.03
CA LEU A 247 15.99 4.72 2.45
C LEU A 247 17.34 5.32 2.05
N ASP A 248 18.43 4.55 2.15
CA ASP A 248 19.78 4.99 1.77
C ASP A 248 19.94 5.27 0.26
N LYS A 249 19.06 4.70 -0.57
CA LYS A 249 18.97 5.04 -2.00
C LYS A 249 18.26 6.38 -2.25
N LEU A 250 17.45 6.84 -1.30
CA LEU A 250 16.63 8.04 -1.44
C LEU A 250 17.21 9.25 -0.70
N VAL A 251 17.81 9.04 0.47
CA VAL A 251 18.52 10.05 1.26
C VAL A 251 19.86 9.52 1.74
N LYS A 252 20.85 10.41 1.83
CA LYS A 252 22.19 10.09 2.35
C LYS A 252 22.57 11.08 3.44
N GLU A 253 23.27 10.61 4.46
CA GLU A 253 23.84 11.47 5.47
C GLU A 253 25.05 12.22 4.90
N LYS A 254 25.12 13.52 5.15
CA LYS A 254 26.25 14.39 4.85
C LYS A 254 26.31 15.50 5.90
N ASP A 255 27.47 15.66 6.53
CA ASP A 255 27.72 16.70 7.54
C ASP A 255 26.68 16.70 8.68
N GLY A 256 26.29 15.51 9.15
CA GLY A 256 25.29 15.32 10.21
C GLY A 256 23.84 15.65 9.79
N LYS A 257 23.56 15.77 8.48
CA LYS A 257 22.22 16.02 7.94
C LYS A 257 21.87 15.01 6.85
N TYR A 258 20.60 14.63 6.77
CA TYR A 258 20.11 13.79 5.67
C TYR A 258 19.68 14.66 4.49
N LEU A 259 20.28 14.38 3.32
CA LEU A 259 20.02 15.11 2.08
C LEU A 259 19.49 14.16 1.00
N PRO A 260 18.61 14.63 0.10
CA PRO A 260 18.12 13.83 -1.03
C PRO A 260 19.27 13.43 -1.95
N THR A 261 19.23 12.18 -2.42
CA THR A 261 20.20 11.63 -3.35
C THR A 261 20.10 12.27 -4.73
N ALA A 262 21.13 12.08 -5.57
CA ALA A 262 21.11 12.59 -6.93
C ALA A 262 19.98 11.93 -7.75
N GLU A 263 19.69 10.67 -7.45
CA GLU A 263 18.60 9.88 -8.01
C GLU A 263 17.23 10.49 -7.67
N LEU A 264 17.02 10.81 -6.40
CA LEU A 264 15.79 11.45 -5.96
C LEU A 264 15.63 12.90 -6.50
N LYS A 265 16.74 13.61 -6.68
CA LYS A 265 16.78 14.91 -7.37
C LYS A 265 16.36 14.79 -8.83
N ALA A 266 16.89 13.80 -9.53
CA ALA A 266 16.60 13.54 -10.94
C ALA A 266 15.11 13.25 -11.15
N PHE A 267 14.49 12.42 -10.30
CA PHE A 267 13.05 12.17 -10.38
C PHE A 267 12.23 13.45 -10.23
N LYS A 268 12.54 14.30 -9.23
CA LYS A 268 11.82 15.56 -9.01
C LYS A 268 11.97 16.52 -10.20
N GLN A 269 13.19 16.67 -10.72
CA GLN A 269 13.47 17.53 -11.88
C GLN A 269 12.72 17.07 -13.13
N ASN A 270 12.51 15.77 -13.28
CA ASN A 270 11.81 15.17 -14.42
C ASN A 270 10.33 14.88 -14.13
N LYS A 271 9.75 15.52 -13.10
CA LYS A 271 8.33 15.40 -12.70
C LYS A 271 7.87 13.96 -12.48
N VAL A 272 8.77 13.08 -12.03
CA VAL A 272 8.46 11.71 -11.66
C VAL A 272 8.08 11.69 -10.18
N GLU A 273 6.85 11.31 -9.89
CA GLU A 273 6.36 11.17 -8.52
C GLU A 273 6.75 9.79 -7.95
N PHE A 274 6.82 9.70 -6.62
CA PHE A 274 7.08 8.43 -5.94
C PHE A 274 6.11 7.33 -6.36
N THR A 275 4.82 7.68 -6.45
CA THR A 275 3.75 6.78 -6.88
C THR A 275 4.03 6.11 -8.23
N ASN A 276 4.79 6.76 -9.13
CA ASN A 276 5.13 6.19 -10.43
C ASN A 276 6.08 4.99 -10.30
N PHE A 277 7.20 5.13 -9.59
CA PHE A 277 8.11 4.00 -9.43
C PHE A 277 7.63 3.00 -8.38
N SER A 278 6.89 3.44 -7.36
CA SER A 278 6.28 2.55 -6.36
C SER A 278 5.25 1.60 -6.97
N SER A 279 4.46 2.07 -7.95
CA SER A 279 3.49 1.21 -8.65
C SER A 279 4.18 0.22 -9.57
N MET A 280 5.23 0.65 -10.28
CA MET A 280 6.02 -0.21 -11.16
C MET A 280 6.75 -1.31 -10.38
N LEU A 281 7.34 -0.94 -9.24
CA LEU A 281 8.15 -1.81 -8.40
C LEU A 281 7.33 -2.53 -7.31
N ARG A 282 6.00 -2.54 -7.40
CA ARG A 282 5.15 -3.20 -6.40
C ARG A 282 5.55 -4.68 -6.26
N GLY A 283 5.81 -5.11 -5.03
CA GLY A 283 6.24 -6.46 -4.70
C GLY A 283 7.70 -6.79 -5.04
N ALA A 284 8.51 -5.82 -5.48
CA ALA A 284 9.92 -6.07 -5.84
C ALA A 284 10.77 -6.53 -4.64
N GLY A 285 10.38 -6.23 -3.41
CA GLY A 285 11.02 -6.70 -2.18
C GLY A 285 10.51 -8.03 -1.65
N SER A 286 9.53 -8.67 -2.31
CA SER A 286 9.01 -9.98 -1.91
C SER A 286 10.07 -11.07 -2.17
N GLY A 287 10.95 -11.28 -1.20
CA GLY A 287 12.04 -12.25 -1.25
C GLY A 287 11.53 -13.70 -1.19
N ASN A 288 10.92 -14.18 -2.27
CA ASN A 288 10.66 -15.62 -2.44
C ASN A 288 11.96 -16.41 -2.67
N THR A 289 13.09 -15.71 -2.84
CA THR A 289 14.43 -16.31 -2.87
C THR A 289 15.06 -16.14 -1.49
N ARG A 290 15.47 -17.24 -0.86
CA ARG A 290 15.82 -17.33 0.57
C ARG A 290 16.95 -16.39 1.05
N ASN A 291 17.64 -15.68 0.15
CA ASN A 291 18.92 -15.02 0.42
C ASN A 291 19.09 -13.59 -0.14
N ASN A 292 18.09 -12.97 -0.76
CA ASN A 292 18.27 -11.62 -1.32
C ASN A 292 17.66 -10.52 -0.44
N GLU A 293 18.47 -9.98 0.45
CA GLU A 293 18.10 -8.90 1.37
C GLU A 293 17.89 -7.53 0.69
N ASP A 294 18.08 -7.43 -0.64
CA ASP A 294 18.24 -6.15 -1.35
C ASP A 294 17.35 -6.00 -2.59
N ASP A 295 16.41 -6.91 -2.82
CA ASP A 295 15.69 -6.99 -4.10
C ASP A 295 14.92 -5.70 -4.43
N GLY A 296 14.27 -5.07 -3.46
CA GLY A 296 13.58 -3.79 -3.66
C GLY A 296 14.53 -2.64 -4.04
N ALA A 297 15.65 -2.51 -3.33
CA ALA A 297 16.64 -1.46 -3.59
C ALA A 297 17.37 -1.68 -4.93
N LYS A 298 17.70 -2.93 -5.26
CA LYS A 298 18.30 -3.31 -6.55
C LYS A 298 17.32 -3.08 -7.71
N ALA A 299 16.05 -3.41 -7.53
CA ALA A 299 15.02 -3.17 -8.55
C ALA A 299 14.82 -1.67 -8.80
N PHE A 300 14.80 -0.87 -7.74
CA PHE A 300 14.78 0.59 -7.85
C PHE A 300 15.99 1.12 -8.63
N GLU A 301 17.20 0.69 -8.27
CA GLU A 301 18.42 1.10 -8.96
C GLU A 301 18.43 0.68 -10.42
N LYS A 302 18.03 -0.56 -10.73
CA LYS A 302 17.93 -1.06 -12.11
C LYS A 302 16.92 -0.26 -12.93
N LEU A 303 15.77 0.06 -12.37
CA LEU A 303 14.75 0.89 -13.03
C LEU A 303 15.26 2.32 -13.23
N PHE A 304 15.86 2.91 -12.19
CA PHE A 304 16.44 4.24 -12.26
C PHE A 304 17.50 4.34 -13.36
N ASN A 305 18.47 3.42 -13.39
CA ASN A 305 19.53 3.37 -14.41
C ASN A 305 19.02 3.01 -15.82
N THR A 306 17.78 2.54 -15.93
CA THR A 306 17.11 2.32 -17.23
C THR A 306 16.44 3.61 -17.72
N LEU A 307 15.83 4.36 -16.80
CA LEU A 307 15.13 5.61 -17.10
C LEU A 307 16.07 6.81 -17.23
N PHE A 308 17.20 6.80 -16.53
CA PHE A 308 18.14 7.90 -16.44
C PHE A 308 19.57 7.42 -16.70
N VAL A 309 20.37 8.29 -17.31
CA VAL A 309 21.80 8.10 -17.51
C VAL A 309 22.57 9.21 -16.82
N LYS A 310 23.74 8.89 -16.30
CA LYS A 310 24.61 9.88 -15.67
C LYS A 310 25.35 10.66 -16.77
N GLY A 311 25.13 11.97 -16.81
CA GLY A 311 25.82 12.91 -17.68
C GLY A 311 27.29 13.11 -17.30
N LYS A 312 28.03 13.80 -18.17
CA LYS A 312 29.47 14.09 -17.98
C LYS A 312 29.74 14.96 -16.76
N ASP A 313 28.80 15.84 -16.41
CA ASP A 313 28.80 16.70 -15.23
C ASP A 313 28.37 15.97 -13.94
N GLY A 314 28.03 14.68 -14.06
CA GLY A 314 27.54 13.87 -12.95
C GLY A 314 26.05 14.04 -12.64
N ALA A 315 25.34 14.93 -13.34
CA ALA A 315 23.89 15.06 -13.23
C ALA A 315 23.19 13.92 -13.98
N TYR A 316 22.00 13.54 -13.55
CA TYR A 316 21.21 12.52 -14.26
C TYR A 316 20.28 13.19 -15.26
N ILE A 317 20.32 12.70 -16.50
CA ILE A 317 19.42 13.11 -17.58
C ILE A 317 18.57 11.91 -18.01
N PRO A 318 17.37 12.12 -18.59
CA PRO A 318 16.59 11.03 -19.17
C PRO A 318 17.42 10.21 -20.15
N SER A 319 17.25 8.89 -20.12
CA SER A 319 17.86 7.99 -21.10
C SER A 319 17.30 8.27 -22.49
N ALA A 320 18.04 7.88 -23.53
CA ALA A 320 17.57 8.03 -24.91
C ALA A 320 16.22 7.32 -25.15
N GLN A 321 15.95 6.22 -24.43
CA GLN A 321 14.67 5.52 -24.48
C GLN A 321 13.54 6.34 -23.84
N LEU A 322 13.79 6.94 -22.67
CA LEU A 322 12.81 7.82 -22.02
C LEU A 322 12.56 9.09 -22.84
N ASN A 323 13.60 9.69 -23.44
CA ASN A 323 13.46 10.83 -24.34
C ASN A 323 12.58 10.51 -25.55
N ALA A 324 12.77 9.35 -26.19
CA ALA A 324 11.93 8.95 -27.34
C ALA A 324 10.44 8.79 -26.96
N PHE A 325 10.13 8.35 -25.73
CA PHE A 325 8.76 8.41 -25.21
C PHE A 325 8.27 9.85 -25.01
N GLN A 326 9.09 10.70 -24.40
CA GLN A 326 8.74 12.10 -24.10
C GLN A 326 8.53 12.94 -25.36
N GLU A 327 9.31 12.73 -26.43
CA GLU A 327 9.10 13.34 -27.75
C GLU A 327 7.71 13.03 -28.33
N ARG A 328 7.12 11.90 -27.92
CA ARG A 328 5.74 11.48 -28.26
C ARG A 328 4.72 11.82 -27.17
N GLN A 329 5.06 12.75 -26.28
CA GLN A 329 4.21 13.22 -25.17
C GLN A 329 3.80 12.08 -24.23
N ILE A 330 4.63 11.05 -24.08
CA ILE A 330 4.46 10.00 -23.07
C ILE A 330 5.30 10.36 -21.86
N GLU A 331 4.63 10.56 -20.73
CA GLU A 331 5.28 10.85 -19.45
C GLU A 331 5.53 9.55 -18.67
N VAL A 332 6.38 9.62 -17.63
CA VAL A 332 6.64 8.47 -16.75
C VAL A 332 5.37 7.98 -16.07
N LYS A 333 4.37 8.83 -15.83
CA LYS A 333 3.08 8.40 -15.30
C LYS A 333 2.34 7.45 -16.26
N ASP A 334 2.42 7.70 -17.56
CA ASP A 334 1.78 6.87 -18.58
C ASP A 334 2.48 5.50 -18.65
N ILE A 335 3.83 5.51 -18.66
CA ILE A 335 4.65 4.29 -18.58
C ILE A 335 4.33 3.50 -17.31
N SER A 336 4.30 4.18 -16.16
CA SER A 336 3.99 3.55 -14.88
C SER A 336 2.62 2.92 -14.85
N SER A 337 1.66 3.48 -15.59
CA SER A 337 0.29 2.95 -15.69
C SER A 337 0.23 1.62 -16.46
N VAL A 338 1.15 1.40 -17.41
CA VAL A 338 1.28 0.14 -18.15
C VAL A 338 2.00 -0.89 -17.29
N LEU A 339 3.09 -0.47 -16.63
CA LEU A 339 3.99 -1.33 -15.87
C LEU A 339 3.60 -1.50 -14.39
N ILE A 340 2.36 -1.19 -14.00
CA ILE A 340 1.89 -1.38 -12.62
C ILE A 340 2.08 -2.85 -12.24
N GLY A 341 2.80 -3.14 -11.15
CA GLY A 341 2.97 -4.50 -10.66
C GLY A 341 4.06 -5.32 -11.36
N SER A 342 4.87 -4.73 -12.25
CA SER A 342 6.00 -5.44 -12.86
C SER A 342 7.08 -5.87 -11.85
N GLY A 343 7.11 -5.26 -10.67
CA GLY A 343 8.00 -5.62 -9.56
C GLY A 343 9.48 -5.51 -9.93
N SER A 344 10.25 -6.54 -9.61
CA SER A 344 11.69 -6.61 -9.94
C SER A 344 11.99 -6.66 -11.45
N SER A 345 10.98 -6.98 -12.27
CA SER A 345 11.08 -7.00 -13.74
C SER A 345 10.80 -5.66 -14.40
N ALA A 346 10.36 -4.62 -13.67
CA ALA A 346 9.94 -3.34 -14.25
C ALA A 346 10.95 -2.73 -15.24
N ALA A 347 12.24 -2.76 -14.91
CA ALA A 347 13.30 -2.25 -15.78
C ALA A 347 13.44 -3.05 -17.08
N GLN A 348 13.28 -4.38 -17.01
CA GLN A 348 13.35 -5.24 -18.19
C GLN A 348 12.10 -5.06 -19.04
N THR A 349 10.92 -5.09 -18.44
CA THR A 349 9.65 -4.87 -19.14
C THR A 349 9.60 -3.51 -19.83
N PHE A 350 10.14 -2.46 -19.20
CA PHE A 350 10.31 -1.16 -19.86
C PHE A 350 11.14 -1.27 -21.15
N LYS A 351 12.31 -1.94 -21.09
CA LYS A 351 13.20 -2.10 -22.25
C LYS A 351 12.55 -2.94 -23.35
N ASP A 352 11.88 -4.02 -22.99
CA ASP A 352 11.25 -4.92 -23.96
C ASP A 352 10.07 -4.24 -24.64
N LEU A 353 9.22 -3.53 -23.87
CA LEU A 353 8.14 -2.72 -24.44
C LEU A 353 8.68 -1.61 -25.33
N PHE A 354 9.77 -0.96 -24.93
CA PHE A 354 10.44 0.04 -25.74
C PHE A 354 10.91 -0.53 -27.07
N ASN A 355 11.60 -1.67 -27.06
CA ASN A 355 12.12 -2.31 -28.28
C ASN A 355 11.02 -2.83 -29.21
N GLU A 356 9.82 -3.07 -28.68
CA GLU A 356 8.66 -3.44 -29.48
C GLU A 356 8.05 -2.21 -30.21
N LEU A 357 8.16 -1.02 -29.60
CA LEU A 357 7.60 0.24 -30.09
C LEU A 357 8.58 1.06 -30.93
N PHE A 358 9.88 0.95 -30.64
CA PHE A 358 10.94 1.72 -31.27
C PHE A 358 12.10 0.83 -31.72
N GLU A 359 12.73 1.23 -32.81
CA GLU A 359 13.96 0.64 -33.33
C GLU A 359 15.04 1.72 -33.46
N LYS A 360 16.31 1.30 -33.47
CA LYS A 360 17.44 2.22 -33.61
C LYS A 360 17.74 2.42 -35.10
N ALA A 361 17.66 3.65 -35.57
CA ALA A 361 18.04 4.06 -36.93
C ALA A 361 18.90 5.32 -36.88
N ASN A 362 20.08 5.30 -37.51
CA ASN A 362 21.03 6.43 -37.56
C ASN A 362 21.27 7.07 -36.18
N GLU A 363 21.62 6.24 -35.19
CA GLU A 363 21.88 6.62 -33.79
C GLU A 363 20.69 7.19 -33.00
N LYS A 364 19.52 7.32 -33.62
CA LYS A 364 18.28 7.76 -32.97
C LYS A 364 17.27 6.63 -32.88
N TYR A 365 16.30 6.77 -31.97
CA TYR A 365 15.17 5.86 -31.91
C TYR A 365 14.04 6.37 -32.78
N VAL A 366 13.56 5.51 -33.68
CA VAL A 366 12.43 5.78 -34.56
C VAL A 366 11.33 4.76 -34.27
N PRO A 367 10.06 5.06 -34.55
CA PRO A 367 8.98 4.09 -34.39
C PRO A 367 9.20 2.86 -35.26
N THR A 368 8.92 1.68 -34.71
CA THR A 368 8.82 0.45 -35.52
C THR A 368 7.68 0.54 -36.52
N ALA A 369 7.66 -0.32 -37.53
CA ALA A 369 6.55 -0.43 -38.48
C ALA A 369 5.18 -0.61 -37.78
N LYS A 370 5.15 -1.27 -36.62
CA LYS A 370 3.95 -1.46 -35.80
C LYS A 370 3.42 -0.14 -35.24
N LEU A 371 4.28 0.65 -34.62
CA LEU A 371 3.88 1.95 -34.07
C LEU A 371 3.52 2.93 -35.21
N LYS A 372 4.23 2.91 -36.34
CA LYS A 372 3.88 3.71 -37.53
C LYS A 372 2.48 3.40 -38.04
N ALA A 373 2.11 2.11 -38.12
CA ALA A 373 0.78 1.71 -38.57
C ALA A 373 -0.34 2.28 -37.70
N PHE A 374 -0.17 2.35 -36.37
CA PHE A 374 -1.12 3.03 -35.49
C PHE A 374 -1.21 4.54 -35.78
N GLU A 375 -0.08 5.19 -35.97
CA GLU A 375 0.01 6.64 -36.18
C GLU A 375 -0.59 7.08 -37.52
N GLU A 376 -0.36 6.31 -38.59
CA GLU A 376 -1.00 6.47 -39.90
C GLU A 376 -2.53 6.41 -39.79
N HIS A 377 -3.04 5.64 -38.83
CA HIS A 377 -4.48 5.53 -38.55
C HIS A 377 -4.96 6.48 -37.45
N SER A 378 -4.17 7.51 -37.12
CA SER A 378 -4.49 8.55 -36.13
C SER A 378 -4.70 8.03 -34.70
N VAL A 379 -4.12 6.88 -34.36
CA VAL A 379 -4.08 6.37 -32.99
C VAL A 379 -2.75 6.75 -32.37
N LYS A 380 -2.79 7.58 -31.31
CA LYS A 380 -1.56 8.05 -30.66
C LYS A 380 -1.04 7.00 -29.68
N LEU A 381 0.25 7.03 -29.40
CA LEU A 381 0.86 6.14 -28.41
C LEU A 381 0.20 6.21 -27.03
N ARG A 382 -0.31 7.38 -26.63
CA ARG A 382 -1.06 7.55 -25.38
C ARG A 382 -2.36 6.74 -25.36
N ASP A 383 -3.01 6.55 -26.51
CA ASP A 383 -4.23 5.75 -26.63
C ASP A 383 -3.92 4.26 -26.50
N ILE A 384 -2.79 3.83 -27.04
CA ILE A 384 -2.26 2.47 -26.88
C ILE A 384 -1.96 2.21 -25.40
N PHE A 385 -1.26 3.13 -24.72
CA PHE A 385 -0.90 2.99 -23.30
C PHE A 385 -2.13 2.90 -22.40
N ARG A 386 -3.18 3.67 -22.71
CA ARG A 386 -4.47 3.57 -22.00
C ARG A 386 -5.08 2.18 -22.14
N ARG A 387 -4.90 1.52 -23.29
CA ARG A 387 -5.38 0.15 -23.50
C ARG A 387 -4.51 -0.88 -22.78
N LEU A 388 -3.21 -0.62 -22.69
CA LEU A 388 -2.23 -1.44 -21.98
C LEU A 388 -2.19 -1.15 -20.46
N HIS A 389 -3.13 -0.38 -19.92
CA HIS A 389 -3.17 -0.09 -18.49
C HIS A 389 -3.17 -1.37 -17.65
N LYS A 390 -2.30 -1.45 -16.64
CA LYS A 390 -2.08 -2.62 -15.77
C LYS A 390 -1.66 -3.89 -16.52
N SER A 391 -0.91 -3.74 -17.61
CA SER A 391 -0.33 -4.90 -18.31
C SER A 391 0.90 -5.49 -17.62
N ASP A 392 1.40 -4.88 -16.55
CA ASP A 392 2.45 -5.40 -15.68
C ASP A 392 3.68 -5.96 -16.43
N LYS A 393 4.18 -7.14 -16.07
CA LYS A 393 5.20 -7.92 -16.79
C LYS A 393 4.72 -8.43 -18.16
N LYS A 394 3.40 -8.49 -18.42
CA LYS A 394 2.80 -8.92 -19.70
C LYS A 394 2.70 -7.79 -20.75
N ALA A 395 3.21 -6.59 -20.48
CA ALA A 395 3.07 -5.42 -21.37
C ALA A 395 3.40 -5.66 -22.85
N VAL A 396 4.48 -6.40 -23.13
CA VAL A 396 4.87 -6.74 -24.52
C VAL A 396 3.89 -7.71 -25.15
N GLN A 397 3.47 -8.74 -24.41
CA GLN A 397 2.50 -9.72 -24.88
C GLN A 397 1.17 -9.03 -25.22
N ASN A 398 0.66 -8.22 -24.29
CA ASN A 398 -0.58 -7.47 -24.46
C ASN A 398 -0.50 -6.49 -25.64
N PHE A 399 0.66 -5.86 -25.87
CA PHE A 399 0.86 -5.03 -27.06
C PHE A 399 0.81 -5.84 -28.36
N LYS A 400 1.46 -7.01 -28.41
CA LYS A 400 1.44 -7.88 -29.59
C LYS A 400 0.03 -8.40 -29.89
N GLU A 401 -0.71 -8.81 -28.87
CA GLU A 401 -2.11 -9.22 -29.01
C GLU A 401 -2.98 -8.07 -29.52
N LEU A 402 -2.81 -6.87 -28.93
CA LEU A 402 -3.51 -5.67 -29.39
C LEU A 402 -3.22 -5.38 -30.86
N PHE A 403 -1.96 -5.51 -31.27
CA PHE A 403 -1.54 -5.24 -32.65
C PHE A 403 -2.04 -6.31 -33.62
N TYR A 404 -1.61 -7.56 -33.45
CA TYR A 404 -1.80 -8.64 -34.42
C TYR A 404 -3.16 -9.32 -34.36
N GLN A 405 -3.78 -9.38 -33.18
CA GLN A 405 -5.06 -10.10 -33.02
C GLN A 405 -6.26 -9.16 -33.10
N LEU A 406 -6.09 -7.90 -32.67
CA LEU A 406 -7.19 -6.97 -32.57
C LEU A 406 -7.20 -5.94 -33.69
N PHE A 407 -6.09 -5.25 -33.95
CA PHE A 407 -6.16 -3.99 -34.69
C PHE A 407 -5.60 -4.02 -36.11
N PHE A 408 -4.67 -4.90 -36.42
CA PHE A 408 -4.08 -5.01 -37.74
C PHE A 408 -4.02 -6.46 -38.23
N LYS A 409 -4.16 -6.64 -39.53
CA LYS A 409 -3.80 -7.86 -40.24
C LYS A 409 -2.64 -7.57 -41.17
N GLU A 410 -1.83 -8.57 -41.43
CA GLU A 410 -0.76 -8.46 -42.42
C GLU A 410 -1.26 -8.97 -43.78
N GLU A 411 -1.28 -8.10 -44.77
CA GLU A 411 -1.66 -8.42 -46.15
C GLU A 411 -0.60 -7.85 -47.10
N ASN A 412 0.02 -8.71 -47.91
CA ASN A 412 1.08 -8.33 -48.86
C ASN A 412 2.23 -7.51 -48.22
N GLY A 413 2.64 -7.87 -47.00
CA GLY A 413 3.70 -7.18 -46.25
C GLY A 413 3.30 -5.80 -45.71
N LYS A 414 2.00 -5.47 -45.69
CA LYS A 414 1.46 -4.22 -45.12
C LYS A 414 0.47 -4.52 -44.00
N TYR A 415 0.40 -3.60 -43.03
CA TYR A 415 -0.56 -3.69 -41.93
C TYR A 415 -1.87 -2.99 -42.31
N VAL A 416 -2.93 -3.79 -42.48
CA VAL A 416 -4.27 -3.33 -42.84
C VAL A 416 -5.14 -3.23 -41.58
N PRO A 417 -5.84 -2.10 -41.35
CA PRO A 417 -6.64 -1.89 -40.15
C PRO A 417 -7.87 -2.82 -40.12
N THR A 418 -8.17 -3.38 -38.95
CA THR A 418 -9.38 -4.19 -38.77
C THR A 418 -10.61 -3.33 -38.46
N ALA A 419 -11.81 -3.94 -38.53
CA ALA A 419 -13.04 -3.32 -38.04
C ALA A 419 -12.97 -2.91 -36.55
N LYS A 420 -12.21 -3.66 -35.73
CA LYS A 420 -12.03 -3.35 -34.30
C LYS A 420 -11.23 -2.06 -34.10
N LEU A 421 -10.20 -1.80 -34.92
CA LEU A 421 -9.47 -0.52 -34.88
C LEU A 421 -10.38 0.65 -35.23
N ASN A 422 -11.23 0.50 -36.25
CA ASN A 422 -12.19 1.53 -36.64
C ASN A 422 -13.23 1.81 -35.54
N ALA A 423 -13.72 0.77 -34.88
CA ALA A 423 -14.60 0.91 -33.71
C ALA A 423 -13.90 1.63 -32.55
N PHE A 424 -12.64 1.28 -32.28
CA PHE A 424 -11.82 1.95 -31.27
C PHE A 424 -11.63 3.44 -31.57
N LYS A 425 -11.31 3.81 -32.81
CA LYS A 425 -11.19 5.21 -33.24
C LYS A 425 -12.48 6.00 -33.04
N LYS A 426 -13.64 5.43 -33.40
CA LYS A 426 -14.94 6.06 -33.15
C LYS A 426 -15.17 6.32 -31.66
N ASN A 427 -14.70 5.42 -30.80
CA ASN A 427 -14.80 5.60 -29.35
C ASN A 427 -13.86 6.68 -28.81
N LEU A 428 -12.68 6.87 -29.40
CA LEU A 428 -11.78 7.97 -29.06
C LEU A 428 -12.36 9.34 -29.44
N ALA A 429 -13.15 9.41 -30.51
CA ALA A 429 -13.79 10.64 -30.97
C ALA A 429 -15.01 11.07 -30.14
N LYS A 430 -15.55 10.19 -29.27
CA LYS A 430 -16.68 10.54 -28.40
C LYS A 430 -16.20 11.52 -27.32
N PRO A 431 -16.94 12.61 -27.05
CA PRO A 431 -16.59 13.52 -25.97
C PRO A 431 -16.57 12.79 -24.62
N PRO A 432 -15.68 13.18 -23.69
CA PRO A 432 -15.65 12.58 -22.37
C PRO A 432 -17.02 12.76 -21.70
N VAL A 433 -17.60 11.65 -21.24
CA VAL A 433 -18.88 11.69 -20.51
C VAL A 433 -18.66 12.51 -19.22
N PRO A 434 -19.51 13.51 -18.92
CA PRO A 434 -19.38 14.29 -17.70
C PRO A 434 -19.31 13.40 -16.47
N ARG A 435 -18.33 13.64 -15.59
CA ARG A 435 -18.19 12.93 -14.31
C ARG A 435 -19.50 13.08 -13.53
N GLY A 436 -20.18 11.95 -13.27
CA GLY A 436 -21.47 11.90 -12.57
C GLY A 436 -22.56 11.10 -13.29
N LYS A 437 -22.44 10.85 -14.60
CA LYS A 437 -23.33 9.92 -15.31
C LYS A 437 -22.63 8.57 -15.51
N LYS A 438 -23.14 7.51 -14.88
CA LYS A 438 -22.67 6.13 -15.14
C LYS A 438 -22.83 5.84 -16.64
N ARG A 439 -21.71 5.66 -17.33
CA ARG A 439 -21.70 5.26 -18.74
C ARG A 439 -22.18 3.81 -18.80
N LYS A 440 -23.37 3.56 -19.38
CA LYS A 440 -23.79 2.19 -19.71
C LYS A 440 -22.83 1.69 -20.80
N LEU A 441 -21.87 0.85 -20.43
CA LEU A 441 -21.08 0.11 -21.40
C LEU A 441 -22.03 -0.84 -22.14
N ASN A 442 -22.09 -0.69 -23.45
CA ASN A 442 -22.70 -1.69 -24.32
C ASN A 442 -21.79 -2.93 -24.42
N GLN A 443 -22.39 -4.09 -24.63
CA GLN A 443 -21.76 -5.42 -24.55
C GLN A 443 -20.49 -5.54 -25.41
N THR A 444 -20.48 -4.90 -26.59
CA THR A 444 -19.32 -4.85 -27.49
C THR A 444 -18.15 -4.01 -26.94
N GLU A 445 -18.40 -2.92 -26.20
CA GLU A 445 -17.35 -2.16 -25.50
C GLU A 445 -16.80 -2.95 -24.30
N GLY A 446 -17.65 -3.72 -23.62
CA GLY A 446 -17.27 -4.63 -22.54
C GLY A 446 -16.38 -5.79 -23.02
N GLU A 447 -16.75 -6.44 -24.12
CA GLU A 447 -15.96 -7.51 -24.76
C GLU A 447 -14.64 -6.99 -25.34
N MET A 448 -14.65 -5.78 -25.95
CA MET A 448 -13.42 -5.15 -26.43
C MET A 448 -12.46 -4.79 -25.30
N LEU A 449 -12.94 -4.48 -24.08
CA LEU A 449 -12.13 -4.21 -22.90
C LEU A 449 -11.67 -5.51 -22.21
N ALA A 450 -12.53 -6.52 -22.16
CA ALA A 450 -12.28 -7.83 -21.54
C ALA A 450 -11.38 -8.75 -22.39
N GLY A 451 -11.35 -8.60 -23.72
CA GLY A 451 -10.55 -9.45 -24.61
C GLY A 451 -9.02 -9.31 -24.50
N VAL A 452 -8.51 -8.43 -23.62
CA VAL A 452 -7.08 -8.36 -23.23
C VAL A 452 -6.89 -8.79 -21.76
N ALA A 453 -7.97 -8.90 -20.98
CA ALA A 453 -7.94 -9.28 -19.57
C ALA A 453 -8.34 -10.76 -19.33
N ASN A 454 -9.06 -11.41 -20.26
CA ASN A 454 -9.64 -12.73 -20.06
C ASN A 454 -9.12 -13.75 -21.08
N LEU A 455 -7.93 -14.33 -20.85
CA LEU A 455 -7.55 -15.63 -21.45
C LEU A 455 -6.66 -16.53 -20.57
N ASP A 456 -6.44 -16.24 -19.28
CA ASP A 456 -5.65 -17.10 -18.37
C ASP A 456 -6.39 -17.55 -17.09
N ASN A 457 -7.73 -17.45 -17.05
CA ASN A 457 -8.49 -17.77 -15.83
C ASN A 457 -8.71 -19.28 -15.56
N GLU A 458 -7.98 -20.19 -16.21
CA GLU A 458 -8.09 -21.63 -15.97
C GLU A 458 -6.84 -22.30 -15.36
N GLU A 459 -5.73 -21.58 -15.08
CA GLU A 459 -4.53 -22.25 -14.51
C GLU A 459 -3.89 -21.60 -13.27
N ASN A 460 -4.53 -20.63 -12.61
CA ASN A 460 -4.02 -20.07 -11.33
C ASN A 460 -5.09 -19.82 -10.24
N ASN A 461 -6.23 -20.52 -10.31
CA ASN A 461 -7.22 -20.50 -9.23
C ASN A 461 -6.79 -21.37 -8.05
N GLU A 462 -5.77 -20.94 -7.31
CA GLU A 462 -5.59 -21.37 -5.91
C GLU A 462 -4.86 -20.37 -4.98
N LYS A 463 -4.51 -19.13 -5.40
CA LYS A 463 -3.82 -18.19 -4.49
C LYS A 463 -4.24 -16.72 -4.47
N GLU A 464 -5.24 -16.29 -5.23
CA GLU A 464 -5.70 -14.89 -5.18
C GLU A 464 -7.19 -14.78 -4.85
N ASN A 465 -7.52 -15.02 -3.58
CA ASN A 465 -8.74 -14.53 -2.94
C ASN A 465 -8.40 -14.09 -1.51
N MET A 466 -7.76 -12.95 -1.40
CA MET A 466 -7.65 -12.16 -0.18
C MET A 466 -7.21 -10.76 -0.59
N TYR A 467 -7.85 -9.71 -0.07
CA TYR A 467 -7.75 -8.29 -0.49
C TYR A 467 -8.74 -7.88 -1.60
N GLY A 468 -10.03 -8.13 -1.35
CA GLY A 468 -11.11 -7.28 -1.84
C GLY A 468 -11.67 -6.49 -0.67
N GLU A 469 -11.14 -5.30 -0.41
CA GLU A 469 -11.87 -4.23 0.28
C GLU A 469 -11.83 -3.01 -0.64
N GLU A 470 -13.02 -2.54 -1.01
CA GLU A 470 -13.23 -1.34 -1.81
C GLU A 470 -12.78 -0.12 -0.98
N GLU A 471 -11.70 0.55 -1.40
CA GLU A 471 -11.40 1.90 -0.91
C GLU A 471 -12.43 2.86 -1.53
N GLU A 472 -13.41 3.29 -0.72
CA GLU A 472 -14.13 4.54 -0.97
C GLU A 472 -13.11 5.69 -0.94
N ILE A 473 -12.79 6.22 -2.12
CA ILE A 473 -12.05 7.47 -2.25
C ILE A 473 -12.99 8.61 -1.82
N GLU A 474 -12.92 9.00 -0.55
CA GLU A 474 -13.47 10.29 -0.13
C GLU A 474 -12.68 11.41 -0.82
N ASN A 475 -13.35 12.09 -1.75
CA ASN A 475 -12.92 13.37 -2.31
C ASN A 475 -12.96 14.43 -1.20
N ILE A 476 -11.84 14.65 -0.52
CA ILE A 476 -11.59 15.87 0.27
C ILE A 476 -10.38 16.58 -0.37
N TYR A 477 -10.61 17.14 -1.55
CA TYR A 477 -9.76 18.18 -2.15
C TYR A 477 -10.70 19.27 -2.67
N GLY A 478 -10.95 20.25 -1.80
CA GLY A 478 -11.82 21.39 -2.10
C GLY A 478 -11.68 22.58 -1.14
N GLU A 479 -11.09 22.42 0.04
CA GLU A 479 -11.13 23.48 1.08
C GLU A 479 -9.75 24.06 1.48
N GLU A 480 -8.62 23.51 0.99
CA GLU A 480 -7.29 24.05 1.35
C GLU A 480 -6.78 25.15 0.40
N GLU A 481 -7.41 25.37 -0.76
CA GLU A 481 -6.99 26.40 -1.72
C GLU A 481 -7.52 27.80 -1.37
N GLU A 482 -8.68 27.91 -0.68
CA GLU A 482 -9.26 29.19 -0.25
C GLU A 482 -8.58 29.79 1.00
N ALA A 483 -7.90 28.98 1.83
CA ALA A 483 -7.25 29.49 3.04
C ALA A 483 -5.87 30.15 2.77
N MET A 484 -5.23 29.85 1.63
CA MET A 484 -3.93 30.43 1.28
C MET A 484 -4.01 31.76 0.51
N GLU A 485 -5.16 32.10 -0.09
CA GLU A 485 -5.35 33.40 -0.75
C GLU A 485 -5.70 34.53 0.23
N VAL A 486 -6.29 34.23 1.40
CA VAL A 486 -6.69 35.25 2.38
C VAL A 486 -5.50 35.81 3.19
N MET A 487 -4.34 35.13 3.22
CA MET A 487 -3.15 35.60 3.97
C MET A 487 -2.14 36.42 3.14
N LYS A 488 -2.41 36.70 1.86
CA LYS A 488 -1.52 37.52 1.01
C LYS A 488 -2.01 38.95 0.74
N GLY A 489 -3.13 39.35 1.32
CA GLY A 489 -3.71 40.68 1.18
C GLY A 489 -3.98 41.33 2.52
N ASN A 490 -2.94 41.60 3.31
CA ASN A 490 -2.91 42.61 4.37
C ASN A 490 -1.45 42.78 4.83
N GLY A 491 -0.76 43.67 4.12
CA GLY A 491 0.57 44.20 4.42
C GLY A 491 0.65 45.60 3.85
#